data_AF-A0A6J4TIN9-F1
#
_entry.id   AF-A0A6J4TIN9-F1
#
_cell.length_a   1.000
_cell.length_b   1.000
_cell.length_c   1.000
_cell.angle_alpha   90.00
_cell.angle_beta   90.00
_cell.angle_gamma   90.00
#
_symmetry.space_group_name_H-M   'P 1'
#
loop_
_entity.id
_entity.type
_entity.pdbx_description
1 polymer ?
#
loop_
_entity_poly.entity_id
_entity_poly.type
_entity_poly.pdbx_seq_one_letter_code
_entity_poly.pdbx_strand_id
1 'polypeptide(L)'
;MDDARDRPALVERPARRDDGRRDRPARRWHVALRDGGRRGYEVAFHGEYREIVAEERIVTTEVYEAMPESEALNIVKFSEADGRTTVTLLMQLESKDVRDMILSSGMEVGMQEQLDLLEAVAIALG
;
A
#
# COMPACT_ATOMS: atom_id res chain seq x y z
N MET A 1 -18.83 -27.42 -27.37
CA MET A 1 -19.57 -26.18 -27.66
C MET A 1 -19.89 -25.59 -26.31
N ASP A 2 -18.93 -24.85 -25.76
CA ASP A 2 -19.15 -23.99 -24.60
C ASP A 2 -18.12 -22.87 -24.71
N ASP A 3 -18.64 -21.68 -24.99
CA ASP A 3 -17.92 -20.55 -25.58
C ASP A 3 -17.37 -19.65 -24.47
N ALA A 4 -16.08 -19.82 -24.15
CA ALA A 4 -15.35 -19.00 -23.18
C ALA A 4 -15.07 -17.56 -23.65
N ARG A 5 -15.93 -16.99 -24.51
CA ARG A 5 -15.70 -15.68 -25.15
C ARG A 5 -16.62 -14.55 -24.70
N ASP A 6 -17.53 -14.78 -23.76
CA ASP A 6 -18.44 -13.74 -23.31
C ASP A 6 -18.13 -13.25 -21.88
N ARG A 7 -16.89 -12.76 -21.70
CA ARG A 7 -16.56 -11.87 -20.57
C ARG A 7 -16.73 -10.44 -21.08
N PRO A 8 -17.58 -9.60 -20.46
CA PRO A 8 -17.62 -8.19 -20.80
C PRO A 8 -16.23 -7.60 -20.59
N ALA A 9 -15.71 -6.91 -21.62
CA ALA A 9 -14.45 -6.20 -21.54
C ALA A 9 -14.52 -5.23 -20.37
N LEU A 10 -13.52 -5.29 -19.48
CA LEU A 10 -13.28 -4.25 -18.48
C LEU A 10 -13.19 -2.93 -19.24
N VAL A 11 -14.19 -2.07 -19.10
CA VAL A 11 -14.09 -0.70 -19.60
C VAL A 11 -13.14 -0.01 -18.65
N GLU A 12 -11.85 -0.02 -18.98
CA GLU A 12 -10.88 0.87 -18.34
C GLU A 12 -11.33 2.30 -18.61
N ARG A 13 -12.04 2.87 -17.65
CA ARG A 13 -12.26 4.31 -17.61
C ARG A 13 -10.88 4.92 -17.39
N PRO A 14 -10.45 5.90 -18.20
CA PRO A 14 -9.20 6.58 -17.91
C PRO A 14 -9.33 7.18 -16.52
N ALA A 15 -8.44 6.79 -15.61
CA ALA A 15 -8.21 7.51 -14.37
C ALA A 15 -8.25 9.00 -14.71
N ARG A 16 -8.97 9.81 -13.91
CA ARG A 16 -9.02 11.26 -14.13
C ARG A 16 -7.59 11.72 -14.40
N ARG A 17 -7.34 12.29 -15.59
CA ARG A 17 -6.02 12.80 -15.95
C ARG A 17 -5.53 13.63 -14.78
N ASP A 18 -4.37 13.26 -14.26
CA ASP A 18 -3.56 14.16 -13.45
C ASP A 18 -3.57 15.51 -14.18
N ASP A 19 -4.13 16.53 -13.53
CA ASP A 19 -4.31 17.87 -14.13
C ASP A 19 -2.97 18.63 -14.25
N GLY A 20 -1.86 17.93 -13.97
CA GLY A 20 -0.51 18.43 -14.08
C GLY A 20 -0.17 19.44 -12.99
N ARG A 21 -1.01 19.61 -11.96
CA ARG A 21 -0.70 20.49 -10.83
C ARG A 21 0.27 19.81 -9.87
N ARG A 22 1.54 19.86 -10.26
CA ARG A 22 2.73 19.50 -9.49
C ARG A 22 2.96 20.37 -8.23
N ASP A 23 2.03 21.27 -7.89
CA ASP A 23 2.18 22.35 -6.89
C ASP A 23 1.30 22.17 -5.65
N ARG A 24 0.74 20.97 -5.42
CA ARG A 24 0.29 20.61 -4.07
C ARG A 24 1.50 20.11 -3.29
N PRO A 25 1.74 20.60 -2.05
CA PRO A 25 2.80 20.05 -1.23
C PRO A 25 2.56 18.54 -1.09
N ALA A 26 3.60 17.74 -1.34
CA ALA A 26 3.57 16.31 -1.05
C ALA A 26 3.11 16.16 0.40
N ARG A 27 1.97 15.48 0.59
CA ARG A 27 1.45 15.27 1.94
C ARG A 27 2.39 14.28 2.60
N ARG A 28 3.24 14.77 3.50
CA ARG A 28 4.12 13.92 4.30
C ARG A 28 3.28 13.14 5.30
N TRP A 29 3.66 11.92 5.57
CA TRP A 29 3.13 11.14 6.67
C TRP A 29 4.27 10.64 7.53
N HIS A 30 3.96 10.39 8.80
CA HIS A 30 4.85 9.79 9.77
C HIS A 30 4.01 8.91 10.70
N VAL A 31 4.47 7.70 10.95
CA VAL A 31 3.85 6.75 11.88
C VAL A 31 4.91 6.19 12.80
N ALA A 32 4.58 6.07 14.08
CA ALA A 32 5.41 5.42 15.09
C ALA A 32 4.59 4.34 15.78
N LEU A 33 5.00 3.09 15.61
CA LEU A 33 4.44 1.92 16.26
C LEU A 33 5.17 1.72 17.59
N ARG A 34 4.42 1.65 18.68
CA ARG A 34 4.96 1.40 20.01
C ARG A 34 4.49 0.05 20.51
N ASP A 35 5.43 -0.77 20.98
CA ASP A 35 5.07 -1.96 21.74
C ASP A 35 4.50 -1.53 23.11
N GLY A 36 3.35 -2.10 23.48
CA GLY A 36 2.69 -1.90 24.77
C GLY A 36 3.42 -2.55 25.96
N GLY A 37 4.54 -3.24 25.70
CA GLY A 37 5.40 -3.84 26.71
C GLY A 37 6.20 -2.84 27.57
N ARG A 38 6.78 -3.34 28.67
CA ARG A 38 7.49 -2.56 29.71
C ARG A 38 8.74 -1.79 29.24
N ARG A 39 9.17 -1.95 27.99
CA ARG A 39 10.41 -1.36 27.46
C ARG A 39 10.21 -0.28 26.39
N GLY A 40 8.97 0.01 25.98
CA GLY A 40 8.66 1.17 25.13
C GLY A 40 9.44 1.20 23.80
N TYR A 41 9.60 0.05 23.15
CA TYR A 41 10.27 -0.02 21.85
C TYR A 41 9.40 0.68 20.79
N GLU A 42 10.02 1.56 20.00
CA GLU A 42 9.37 2.34 18.95
C GLU A 42 9.97 1.97 17.58
N VAL A 43 9.10 1.68 16.63
CA VAL A 43 9.44 1.49 15.22
C VAL A 43 8.73 2.60 14.44
N ALA A 44 9.49 3.47 13.79
CA ALA A 44 8.95 4.64 13.11
C ALA A 44 9.28 4.64 11.62
N PHE A 45 8.34 5.17 10.85
CA PHE A 45 8.44 5.32 9.41
C PHE A 45 7.91 6.69 9.00
N HIS A 46 8.45 7.23 7.92
CA HIS A 46 7.90 8.41 7.26
C HIS A 46 7.87 8.23 5.76
N GLY A 47 7.14 9.12 5.09
CA GLY A 47 7.10 9.13 3.64
C GLY A 47 6.26 10.26 3.08
N GLU A 48 6.05 10.20 1.77
CA GLU A 48 5.30 11.19 1.03
C GLU A 48 4.27 10.53 0.12
N TYR A 49 3.03 11.02 0.13
CA TYR A 49 2.05 10.68 -0.90
C TYR A 49 2.50 11.28 -2.24
N ARG A 50 2.82 10.41 -3.19
CA ARG A 50 3.18 10.77 -4.58
C ARG A 50 1.95 10.85 -5.47
N GLU A 51 0.96 9.99 -5.24
CA GLU A 51 -0.29 9.95 -6.01
C GLU A 51 -1.44 9.43 -5.15
N ILE A 52 -2.63 10.02 -5.30
CA ILE A 52 -3.88 9.51 -4.73
C ILE A 52 -4.96 9.62 -5.81
N VAL A 53 -5.38 8.47 -6.33
CA VAL A 53 -6.57 8.34 -7.17
C VAL A 53 -7.63 7.66 -6.32
N ALA A 54 -8.69 8.40 -6.00
CA ALA A 54 -9.77 7.91 -5.15
C ALA A 54 -10.27 6.55 -5.66
N GLU A 55 -10.47 5.60 -4.75
CA GLU A 55 -11.04 4.26 -5.00
C GLU A 55 -10.21 3.35 -5.92
N GLU A 56 -9.07 3.81 -6.46
CA GLU A 56 -8.29 3.07 -7.44
C GLU A 56 -6.85 2.83 -7.00
N ARG A 57 -6.14 3.88 -6.55
CA ARG A 57 -4.68 3.81 -6.38
C ARG A 57 -4.11 4.81 -5.39
N ILE A 58 -3.16 4.34 -4.58
CA ILE A 58 -2.32 5.18 -3.73
C ILE A 58 -0.85 4.85 -4.04
N VAL A 59 -0.03 5.88 -4.26
CA VAL A 59 1.42 5.75 -4.38
C VAL A 59 2.08 6.59 -3.30
N THR A 60 2.96 5.97 -2.54
CA THR A 60 3.66 6.61 -1.42
C THR A 60 5.11 6.15 -1.34
N THR A 61 6.01 7.03 -0.90
CA THR A 61 7.32 6.60 -0.41
C THR A 61 7.21 6.13 1.03
N GLU A 62 8.18 5.33 1.47
CA GLU A 62 8.31 4.85 2.84
C GLU A 62 9.79 4.71 3.18
N VAL A 63 10.20 5.31 4.29
CA VAL A 63 11.54 5.25 4.84
C VAL A 63 11.43 4.75 6.27
N TYR A 64 12.18 3.70 6.59
CA TYR A 64 12.33 3.23 7.96
C TYR A 64 13.33 4.13 8.69
N GLU A 65 12.94 4.73 9.82
CA GLU A 65 13.77 5.72 10.52
C GLU A 65 15.13 5.15 11.01
N ALA A 66 15.24 3.83 11.21
CA ALA A 66 16.51 3.21 11.56
C ALA A 66 17.41 2.88 10.35
N MET A 67 16.90 3.05 9.12
CA MET A 67 17.62 2.88 7.85
C MET A 67 17.25 4.02 6.87
N PRO A 68 17.58 5.28 7.21
CA PRO A 68 17.14 6.47 6.47
C PRO A 68 17.71 6.57 5.04
N GLU A 69 18.74 5.78 4.72
CA GLU A 69 19.37 5.71 3.41
C GLU A 69 18.55 4.90 2.38
N SER A 70 17.59 4.09 2.82
CA SER A 70 16.78 3.23 1.96
C SER A 70 15.33 3.72 1.91
N GLU A 71 14.84 3.99 0.70
CA GLU A 71 13.45 4.40 0.43
C GLU A 71 12.74 3.30 -0.38
N ALA A 72 11.56 2.88 0.09
CA ALA A 72 10.64 2.05 -0.66
C ALA A 72 9.60 2.90 -1.38
N LEU A 73 9.21 2.49 -2.59
CA LEU A 73 8.02 3.02 -3.28
C LEU A 73 6.89 2.00 -3.16
N ASN A 74 5.85 2.37 -2.42
CA ASN A 74 4.66 1.55 -2.21
C ASN A 74 3.56 1.97 -3.19
N ILE A 75 3.03 1.00 -3.92
CA ILE A 75 1.91 1.16 -4.85
C ILE A 75 0.78 0.25 -4.37
N VAL A 76 -0.30 0.85 -3.89
CA VAL A 76 -1.52 0.15 -3.48
C VAL A 76 -2.56 0.35 -4.57
N LYS A 77 -3.13 -0.75 -5.06
CA LYS A 77 -4.24 -0.74 -6.01
C LYS A 77 -5.47 -1.40 -5.41
N PHE A 78 -6.62 -0.82 -5.69
CA PHE A 78 -7.93 -1.34 -5.31
C PHE A 78 -8.66 -1.77 -6.58
N SER A 79 -9.19 -2.98 -6.60
CA SER A 79 -9.96 -3.50 -7.73
C SER A 79 -11.24 -4.11 -7.20
N GLU A 80 -12.36 -3.46 -7.49
CA GLU A 80 -13.69 -3.91 -7.07
C GLU A 80 -14.30 -4.83 -8.13
N ALA A 81 -14.89 -5.93 -7.65
CA ALA A 81 -15.74 -6.81 -8.43
C ALA A 81 -16.73 -7.52 -7.49
N ASP A 82 -18.00 -7.56 -7.89
CA ASP A 82 -19.07 -8.28 -7.20
C ASP A 82 -19.22 -7.95 -5.71
N GLY A 83 -19.04 -6.67 -5.35
CA GLY A 83 -19.13 -6.18 -3.97
C GLY A 83 -17.93 -6.56 -3.10
N ARG A 84 -16.82 -6.98 -3.72
CA ARG A 84 -15.55 -7.29 -3.03
C ARG A 84 -14.42 -6.48 -3.62
N THR A 85 -13.53 -6.01 -2.78
CA THR A 85 -12.33 -5.30 -3.22
C THR A 85 -11.10 -6.18 -3.05
N THR A 86 -10.38 -6.41 -4.15
CA THR A 86 -9.02 -6.94 -4.11
C THR A 86 -8.03 -5.80 -3.90
N VAL A 87 -7.23 -5.88 -2.84
CA VAL A 87 -6.12 -4.96 -2.58
C VAL A 87 -4.82 -5.60 -3.07
N THR A 88 -4.10 -4.93 -3.96
CA THR A 88 -2.75 -5.33 -4.38
C THR A 88 -1.74 -4.31 -3.88
N LEU A 89 -0.79 -4.75 -3.06
CA LEU A 89 0.31 -3.93 -2.55
C LEU A 89 1.62 -4.36 -3.20
N LEU A 90 2.25 -3.44 -3.95
CA LEU A 90 3.58 -3.62 -4.51
C LEU A 90 4.56 -2.69 -3.78
N MET A 91 5.54 -3.29 -3.11
CA MET A 91 6.68 -2.57 -2.54
C MET A 91 7.87 -2.68 -3.49
N GLN A 92 8.25 -1.56 -4.11
CA GLN A 92 9.43 -1.48 -4.97
C GLN A 92 10.62 -0.98 -4.16
N LEU A 93 11.74 -1.70 -4.26
CA LEU A 93 12.95 -1.49 -3.49
C LEU A 93 14.13 -1.26 -4.41
N GLU A 94 15.17 -0.58 -3.90
CA GLU A 94 16.37 -0.23 -4.66
C GLU A 94 17.21 -1.45 -5.08
N SER A 95 17.18 -2.52 -4.29
CA SER A 95 18.02 -3.69 -4.53
C SER A 95 17.40 -4.99 -4.01
N LYS A 96 17.91 -6.09 -4.53
CA LYS A 96 17.56 -7.44 -4.07
C LYS A 96 17.96 -7.66 -2.61
N ASP A 97 19.10 -7.12 -2.18
CA ASP A 97 19.61 -7.30 -0.82
C ASP A 97 18.67 -6.65 0.20
N VAL A 98 18.16 -5.45 -0.09
CA VAL A 98 17.15 -4.78 0.76
C VAL A 98 15.86 -5.59 0.84
N ARG A 99 15.38 -6.11 -0.30
CA ARG A 99 14.22 -7.00 -0.32
C ARG A 99 14.42 -8.23 0.55
N ASP A 100 15.56 -8.89 0.42
CA ASP A 100 15.84 -10.14 1.15
C ASP A 100 16.02 -9.85 2.65
N MET A 101 16.58 -8.70 3.03
CA MET A 101 16.60 -8.23 4.43
C MET A 101 15.19 -8.02 4.98
N ILE A 102 14.32 -7.32 4.24
CA ILE A 102 12.93 -7.09 4.65
C ILE A 102 12.18 -8.41 4.82
N LEU A 103 12.31 -9.34 3.88
CA LEU A 103 11.70 -10.68 3.99
C LEU A 103 12.21 -11.44 5.22
N SER A 104 13.51 -11.34 5.51
CA SER A 104 14.12 -11.99 6.69
C SER A 104 13.68 -11.40 8.03
N SER A 105 13.17 -10.16 8.04
CA SER A 105 12.74 -9.48 9.27
C SER A 105 11.47 -10.05 9.89
N GLY A 106 10.69 -10.85 9.14
CA GLY A 106 9.38 -11.33 9.55
C GLY A 106 8.26 -10.31 9.38
N MET A 107 8.51 -9.15 8.75
CA MET A 107 7.51 -8.12 8.44
C MET A 107 6.26 -8.70 7.77
N GLU A 108 6.41 -9.72 6.91
CA GLU A 108 5.29 -10.37 6.24
C GLU A 108 4.20 -10.83 7.22
N VAL A 109 4.56 -11.37 8.38
CA VAL A 109 3.59 -11.83 9.39
C VAL A 109 2.76 -10.67 9.90
N GLY A 110 3.41 -9.57 10.29
CA GLY A 110 2.71 -8.37 10.74
C GLY A 110 1.84 -7.76 9.63
N MET A 111 2.30 -7.80 8.38
CA MET A 111 1.51 -7.30 7.25
C MET A 111 0.23 -8.13 7.05
N GLN A 112 0.30 -9.45 7.16
CA GLN A 112 -0.88 -10.32 7.06
C GLN A 112 -1.88 -10.01 8.19
N GLU A 113 -1.42 -9.92 9.44
CA GLU A 113 -2.29 -9.59 10.58
C GLU A 113 -3.01 -8.24 10.40
N GLN A 114 -2.31 -7.23 9.86
CA GLN A 114 -2.93 -5.92 9.59
C GLN A 114 -3.92 -5.95 8.43
N LEU A 115 -3.68 -6.78 7.40
CA LEU A 115 -4.62 -6.96 6.29
C LEU A 115 -5.88 -7.72 6.73
N ASP A 116 -5.76 -8.69 7.63
CA ASP A 116 -6.91 -9.37 8.26
C ASP A 116 -7.76 -8.40 9.08
N LEU A 117 -7.12 -7.52 9.87
CA LEU A 117 -7.81 -6.46 10.60
C LEU A 117 -8.50 -5.46 9.67
N LEU A 118 -7.86 -5.11 8.55
CA LEU A 118 -8.45 -4.25 7.53
C LEU A 118 -9.69 -4.89 6.92
N GLU A 119 -9.64 -6.18 6.58
CA GLU A 119 -10.80 -6.92 6.07
C GLU A 119 -11.94 -6.92 7.09
N ALA A 120 -11.65 -7.21 8.36
CA ALA A 120 -12.65 -7.19 9.42
C ALA A 120 -13.34 -5.82 9.57
N VAL A 121 -12.57 -4.73 9.49
CA VAL A 121 -13.10 -3.36 9.53
C VAL A 121 -13.92 -3.05 8.28
N ALA A 122 -13.47 -3.45 7.09
CA ALA A 122 -14.20 -3.24 5.84
C ALA A 122 -15.58 -3.93 5.90
N ILE A 123 -15.64 -5.19 6.33
CA ILE A 123 -16.90 -5.94 6.51
C ILE A 123 -17.83 -5.23 7.50
N ALA A 124 -17.29 -4.64 8.57
CA ALA A 124 -18.09 -3.94 9.58
C ALA A 124 -18.68 -2.60 9.08
N LEU A 125 -18.13 -2.03 8.00
CA LEU A 125 -18.59 -0.75 7.42
C LEU A 125 -19.65 -0.92 6.33
N GLY A 126 -19.83 -2.13 5.79
CA GLY A 126 -20.86 -2.49 4.79
C GLY A 126 -20.36 -2.52 3.36
#